data_AF-A0A7X9CYS8-F1
#
_entry.id   AF-A0A7X9CYS8-F1
#
_cell.length_a   1.000
_cell.length_b   1.000
_cell.length_c   1.000
_cell.angle_alpha   90.00
_cell.angle_beta   90.00
_cell.angle_gamma   90.00
#
_symmetry.space_group_name_H-M   'P 1'
#
loop_
_entity.id
_entity.type
_entity.pdbx_description
1 polymer ?
#
loop_
_entity_poly.entity_id
_entity_poly.type
_entity_poly.pdbx_seq_one_letter_code
_entity_poly.pdbx_strand_id
1 'polypeptide(L)'
;MEVIIIDWLSLALGILVGVLIGVVPTALFYHKGFSRKSRELLESRKKAEEEASNLIGEAVKQGEDKKREILLSTKEEVHKAKLELERDVRAKRQELTRERQRIDQKETVLDRRTQSLEDRECLYTEREEALTLRESALQAFEIKKREELERIANLTVAEARSLVLEEAEHEYRRDIAILYKEIEEDARSSVNAKARELVVSTIQRYAHDYVSEATVSVVSLPNEDMKGRIIGREGRNIRTIEQLTGVDLIIDDTPEAVILSSFDPIRREVARLAIERLVQDGRIHPTRIEEMVKKANRDIDNSIREAGEQAVFETGVVGLPSELVKILGRLKYRTSYGQNVLQHSVEVCHIAGMLAAELDLDVMEAKRAGLLHDIGKAVDFEMEGTHVELGSEIARRYKLDSTVINSIESHHDDVEPRSLVASLVAAADAISAARPGARRENIETYIKRIEKLEELAQSVPGVEKSYAVQAGREIRVMVLPDSVSDEEMPLLVHELCQTIERELHYPGQIKVNMIRESRYSDYAK
;
A
#
# COMPACT_ATOMS: atom_id res chain seq x y z
N MET A 1 -35.35 202.37 -140.45
CA MET A 1 -35.70 201.36 -141.48
C MET A 1 -34.36 200.99 -142.10
N GLU A 2 -33.91 199.75 -142.08
CA GLU A 2 -34.44 198.76 -143.02
C GLU A 2 -34.35 197.33 -142.47
N VAL A 3 -35.53 196.72 -142.48
CA VAL A 3 -35.91 195.34 -142.78
C VAL A 3 -34.82 194.25 -142.79
N ILE A 4 -35.15 193.20 -142.04
CA ILE A 4 -34.50 191.91 -141.83
C ILE A 4 -34.55 191.04 -143.10
N ILE A 5 -33.52 190.24 -143.39
CA ILE A 5 -33.72 188.91 -144.00
C ILE A 5 -32.85 187.92 -143.23
N ILE A 6 -33.51 186.94 -142.61
CA ILE A 6 -32.90 185.80 -141.95
C ILE A 6 -32.61 184.76 -143.05
N ASP A 7 -31.35 184.38 -143.22
CA ASP A 7 -31.01 183.23 -144.06
C ASP A 7 -31.14 181.95 -143.24
N TRP A 8 -32.35 181.38 -143.26
CA TRP A 8 -32.75 180.17 -142.56
C TRP A 8 -31.86 178.94 -142.84
N LEU A 9 -31.08 178.96 -143.92
CA LEU A 9 -30.16 177.88 -144.28
C LEU A 9 -29.04 177.69 -143.23
N SER A 10 -28.53 178.81 -142.72
CA SER A 10 -27.47 178.82 -141.70
C SER A 10 -27.96 178.31 -140.34
N LEU A 11 -29.23 178.56 -140.01
CA LEU A 11 -29.87 178.05 -138.78
C LEU A 11 -30.13 176.53 -138.87
N ALA A 12 -30.58 176.05 -140.04
CA ALA A 12 -30.85 174.63 -140.26
C ALA A 12 -29.58 173.77 -140.20
N LEU A 13 -28.45 174.27 -140.74
CA LEU A 13 -27.18 173.56 -140.71
C LEU A 13 -26.62 173.47 -139.27
N GLY A 14 -26.77 174.53 -138.47
CA GLY A 14 -26.37 174.53 -137.06
C GLY A 14 -27.13 173.50 -136.22
N ILE A 15 -28.42 173.31 -136.49
CA ILE A 15 -29.25 172.30 -135.80
C ILE A 15 -28.84 170.87 -136.20
N LEU A 16 -28.51 170.63 -137.48
CA LEU A 16 -28.09 169.31 -137.97
C LEU A 16 -26.78 168.83 -137.31
N VAL A 17 -25.80 169.73 -137.16
CA VAL A 17 -24.53 169.43 -136.50
C VAL A 17 -24.73 169.18 -135.00
N GLY A 18 -25.64 169.91 -134.36
CA GLY A 18 -25.98 169.69 -132.94
C GLY A 18 -26.58 168.32 -132.65
N VAL A 19 -27.46 167.82 -133.53
CA VAL A 19 -28.08 166.50 -133.37
C VAL A 19 -27.06 165.38 -133.60
N LEU A 20 -26.13 165.55 -134.53
CA LEU A 20 -25.12 164.52 -134.84
C LEU A 20 -24.09 164.33 -133.71
N ILE A 21 -23.76 165.40 -132.99
CA ILE A 21 -22.84 165.36 -131.84
C ILE A 21 -23.54 164.82 -130.58
N GLY A 22 -24.86 164.94 -130.46
CA GLY A 22 -25.61 164.47 -129.29
C GLY A 22 -25.95 162.98 -129.29
N VAL A 23 -26.30 162.39 -130.45
CA VAL A 23 -26.91 161.05 -130.53
C VAL A 23 -25.89 159.90 -130.64
N VAL A 24 -24.75 160.15 -131.29
CA VAL A 24 -23.74 159.09 -131.54
C VAL A 24 -23.00 158.66 -130.26
N PRO A 25 -22.58 159.56 -129.35
CA PRO A 25 -21.88 159.14 -128.13
C PRO A 25 -22.79 158.40 -127.14
N THR A 26 -24.09 158.73 -127.10
CA THR A 26 -25.05 158.12 -126.17
C THR A 26 -25.42 156.69 -126.57
N ALA A 27 -25.54 156.39 -127.85
CA ALA A 27 -25.79 155.03 -128.34
C ALA A 27 -24.64 154.05 -128.04
N LEU A 28 -23.39 154.51 -128.12
CA LEU A 28 -22.20 153.67 -127.88
C LEU A 28 -21.99 153.33 -126.40
N PHE A 29 -22.39 154.21 -125.46
CA PHE A 29 -22.19 153.94 -124.04
C PHE A 29 -23.19 152.91 -123.49
N TYR A 30 -24.44 152.92 -123.98
CA TYR A 30 -25.46 152.01 -123.48
C TYR A 30 -25.26 150.55 -123.94
N HIS A 31 -24.72 150.31 -125.13
CA HIS A 31 -24.64 148.95 -125.66
C HIS A 31 -23.49 148.10 -125.10
N LYS A 32 -22.49 148.71 -124.45
CA LYS A 32 -21.30 147.99 -123.95
C LYS A 32 -21.32 147.66 -122.45
N GLY A 33 -22.30 148.15 -121.68
CA GLY A 33 -22.21 148.21 -120.21
C GLY A 33 -22.84 147.07 -119.38
N PHE A 34 -23.86 146.34 -119.86
CA PHE A 34 -24.77 145.62 -118.93
C PHE A 34 -24.72 144.07 -118.93
N SER A 35 -23.81 143.42 -119.65
CA SER A 35 -23.86 141.94 -119.82
C SER A 35 -22.95 141.10 -118.88
N ARG A 36 -21.95 141.66 -118.18
CA ARG A 36 -20.97 140.84 -117.43
C ARG A 36 -21.38 140.45 -116.00
N LYS A 37 -22.10 141.30 -115.26
CA LYS A 37 -22.28 141.11 -113.80
C LYS A 37 -23.31 140.05 -113.40
N SER A 38 -24.23 139.66 -114.29
CA SER A 38 -25.25 138.66 -113.97
C SER A 38 -24.77 137.21 -114.10
N ARG A 39 -23.64 136.95 -114.79
CA ARG A 39 -23.09 135.60 -114.96
C ARG A 39 -22.29 135.13 -113.74
N GLU A 40 -21.55 136.01 -113.08
CA GLU A 40 -20.72 135.63 -111.90
C GLU A 40 -21.56 135.16 -110.70
N LEU A 41 -22.74 135.75 -110.46
CA LEU A 41 -23.61 135.41 -109.32
C LEU A 41 -24.25 134.02 -109.39
N LEU A 42 -24.40 133.46 -110.59
CA LEU A 42 -25.04 132.14 -110.77
C LEU A 42 -24.05 130.99 -110.54
N GLU A 43 -22.78 131.20 -110.88
CA GLU A 43 -21.70 130.23 -110.63
C GLU A 43 -21.36 130.12 -109.13
N SER A 44 -21.41 131.23 -108.37
CA SER A 44 -21.12 131.17 -106.93
C SER A 44 -22.16 130.38 -106.13
N ARG A 45 -23.43 130.38 -106.55
CA ARG A 45 -24.50 129.66 -105.84
C ARG A 45 -24.40 128.14 -106.02
N LYS A 46 -24.06 127.67 -107.23
CA LYS A 46 -23.87 126.23 -107.49
C LYS A 46 -22.70 125.63 -106.70
N LYS A 47 -21.58 126.36 -106.58
CA LYS A 47 -20.45 125.91 -105.76
C LYS A 47 -20.79 125.74 -104.29
N ALA A 48 -21.57 126.66 -103.72
CA ALA A 48 -21.97 126.58 -102.31
C ALA A 48 -22.89 125.39 -101.99
N GLU A 49 -23.81 125.02 -102.91
CA GLU A 49 -24.67 123.84 -102.73
C GLU A 49 -23.89 122.52 -102.83
N GLU A 50 -22.90 122.45 -103.73
CA GLU A 50 -22.05 121.26 -103.90
C GLU A 50 -21.12 121.03 -102.69
N GLU A 51 -20.56 122.11 -102.13
CA GLU A 51 -19.77 122.06 -100.90
C GLU A 51 -20.60 121.62 -99.68
N ALA A 52 -21.83 122.11 -99.53
CA ALA A 52 -22.71 121.70 -98.44
C ALA A 52 -23.11 120.22 -98.50
N SER A 53 -23.37 119.69 -99.71
CA SER A 53 -23.69 118.27 -99.91
C SER A 53 -22.49 117.37 -99.56
N ASN A 54 -21.29 117.76 -99.99
CA ASN A 54 -20.06 117.03 -99.67
C ASN A 54 -19.76 117.02 -98.16
N LEU A 55 -19.98 118.16 -97.47
CA LEU A 55 -19.76 118.25 -96.03
C LEU A 55 -20.69 117.31 -95.24
N ILE A 56 -21.97 117.21 -95.64
CA ILE A 56 -22.94 116.30 -95.01
C ILE A 56 -22.56 114.84 -95.29
N GLY A 57 -22.15 114.52 -96.51
CA GLY A 57 -21.67 113.17 -96.87
C GLY A 57 -20.43 112.75 -96.07
N GLU A 58 -19.48 113.66 -95.88
CA GLU A 58 -18.30 113.43 -95.04
C GLU A 58 -18.67 113.25 -93.56
N ALA A 59 -19.59 114.05 -93.01
CA ALA A 59 -20.03 113.93 -91.62
C ALA A 59 -20.72 112.59 -91.32
N VAL A 60 -21.56 112.09 -92.24
CA VAL A 60 -22.23 110.78 -92.10
C VAL A 60 -21.19 109.65 -92.13
N LYS A 61 -20.26 109.71 -93.09
CA LYS A 61 -19.21 108.69 -93.23
C LYS A 61 -18.29 108.66 -92.01
N GLN A 62 -17.86 109.83 -91.52
CA GLN A 62 -17.09 109.94 -90.28
C GLN A 62 -17.86 109.42 -89.06
N GLY A 63 -19.17 109.65 -88.99
CA GLY A 63 -20.03 109.13 -87.92
C GLY A 63 -20.13 107.60 -87.92
N GLU A 64 -20.29 106.98 -89.09
CA GLU A 64 -20.33 105.52 -89.23
C GLU A 64 -18.98 104.87 -88.92
N ASP A 65 -17.89 105.47 -89.39
CA ASP A 65 -16.53 104.99 -89.12
C ASP A 65 -16.22 105.07 -87.62
N LYS A 66 -16.57 106.18 -86.96
CA LYS A 66 -16.39 106.35 -85.51
C LYS A 66 -17.27 105.39 -84.69
N LYS A 67 -18.50 105.11 -85.15
CA LYS A 67 -19.37 104.09 -84.53
C LYS A 67 -18.76 102.69 -84.66
N ARG A 68 -18.20 102.34 -85.82
CA ARG A 68 -17.51 101.05 -86.03
C ARG A 68 -16.26 100.95 -85.16
N GLU A 69 -15.46 102.00 -85.08
CA GLU A 69 -14.27 102.07 -84.24
C GLU A 69 -14.61 101.87 -82.77
N ILE A 70 -15.61 102.58 -82.24
CA ILE A 70 -16.06 102.43 -80.85
C ILE A 70 -16.57 101.01 -80.60
N LEU A 71 -17.40 100.45 -81.48
CA LEU A 71 -17.92 99.08 -81.32
C LEU A 71 -16.81 98.02 -81.35
N LEU A 72 -15.78 98.22 -82.19
CA LEU A 72 -14.62 97.33 -82.22
C LEU A 72 -13.82 97.44 -80.92
N SER A 73 -13.55 98.67 -80.47
CA SER A 73 -12.85 98.94 -79.21
C SER A 73 -13.59 98.33 -78.02
N THR A 74 -14.90 98.50 -77.92
CA THR A 74 -15.71 97.89 -76.85
C THR A 74 -15.70 96.36 -76.94
N LYS A 75 -15.77 95.77 -78.14
CA LYS A 75 -15.65 94.31 -78.29
C LYS A 75 -14.27 93.80 -77.85
N GLU A 76 -13.20 94.51 -78.19
CA GLU A 76 -11.85 94.17 -77.76
C GLU A 76 -11.69 94.30 -76.24
N GLU A 77 -12.22 95.36 -75.63
CA GLU A 77 -12.21 95.54 -74.17
C GLU A 77 -13.02 94.46 -73.45
N VAL A 78 -14.23 94.13 -73.93
CA VAL A 78 -15.06 93.05 -73.36
C VAL A 78 -14.36 91.70 -73.52
N HIS A 79 -13.71 91.45 -74.66
CA HIS A 79 -12.97 90.21 -74.88
C HIS A 79 -11.74 90.13 -73.98
N LYS A 80 -11.00 91.24 -73.81
CA LYS A 80 -9.87 91.32 -72.86
C LYS A 80 -10.34 91.10 -71.43
N ALA A 81 -11.39 91.77 -70.98
CA ALA A 81 -11.97 91.61 -69.66
C ALA A 81 -12.46 90.16 -69.41
N LYS A 82 -13.06 89.52 -70.42
CA LYS A 82 -13.48 88.11 -70.33
C LYS A 82 -12.27 87.18 -70.19
N LEU A 83 -11.21 87.39 -70.98
CA LEU A 83 -9.97 86.61 -70.88
C LEU A 83 -9.27 86.79 -69.54
N GLU A 84 -9.26 88.00 -68.99
CA GLU A 84 -8.72 88.28 -67.66
C GLU A 84 -9.56 87.58 -66.58
N LEU A 85 -10.89 87.67 -66.63
CA LEU A 85 -11.77 86.97 -65.70
C LEU A 85 -11.61 85.44 -65.78
N GLU A 86 -11.49 84.87 -66.99
CA GLU A 86 -11.25 83.43 -67.16
C GLU A 86 -9.88 83.01 -66.60
N ARG A 87 -8.86 83.86 -66.75
CA ARG A 87 -7.55 83.65 -66.14
C ARG A 87 -7.62 83.72 -64.62
N ASP A 88 -8.30 84.72 -64.06
CA ASP A 88 -8.47 84.89 -62.61
C ASP A 88 -9.27 83.74 -62.00
N VAL A 89 -10.37 83.34 -62.62
CA VAL A 89 -11.17 82.17 -62.19
C VAL A 89 -10.33 80.89 -62.25
N ARG A 90 -9.52 80.72 -63.30
CA ARG A 90 -8.62 79.56 -63.41
C ARG A 90 -7.54 79.60 -62.33
N ALA A 91 -6.93 80.75 -62.06
CA ALA A 91 -5.95 80.94 -61.01
C ALA A 91 -6.56 80.66 -59.63
N LYS A 92 -7.74 81.21 -59.33
CA LYS A 92 -8.49 80.99 -58.07
C LYS A 92 -8.87 79.53 -57.89
N ARG A 93 -9.30 78.84 -58.96
CA ARG A 93 -9.59 77.40 -58.92
C ARG A 93 -8.33 76.57 -58.64
N GLN A 94 -7.19 76.93 -59.23
CA GLN A 94 -5.93 76.24 -58.97
C GLN A 94 -5.46 76.48 -57.52
N GLU A 95 -5.59 77.70 -57.02
CA GLU A 95 -5.30 78.06 -55.62
C GLU A 95 -6.17 77.26 -54.65
N LEU A 96 -7.50 77.27 -54.84
CA LEU A 96 -8.45 76.49 -54.04
C LEU A 96 -8.17 74.98 -54.11
N THR A 97 -7.77 74.46 -55.28
CA THR A 97 -7.41 73.04 -55.41
C THR A 97 -6.16 72.71 -54.59
N ARG A 98 -5.16 73.59 -54.61
CA ARG A 98 -3.93 73.44 -53.81
C ARG A 98 -4.21 73.56 -52.31
N GLU A 99 -5.06 74.50 -51.90
CA GLU A 99 -5.48 74.62 -50.51
C GLU A 99 -6.25 73.39 -50.04
N ARG A 100 -7.18 72.88 -50.85
CA ARG A 100 -7.94 71.66 -50.54
C ARG A 100 -7.03 70.45 -50.41
N GLN A 101 -6.06 70.27 -51.31
CA GLN A 101 -5.05 69.21 -51.18
C GLN A 101 -4.20 69.37 -49.92
N ARG A 102 -3.85 70.61 -49.54
CA ARG A 102 -3.11 70.89 -48.30
C ARG A 102 -3.95 70.60 -47.06
N ILE A 103 -5.26 70.86 -47.10
CA ILE A 103 -6.19 70.55 -46.00
C ILE A 103 -6.34 69.03 -45.90
N ASP A 104 -6.56 68.33 -46.99
CA ASP A 104 -6.71 66.86 -47.03
C ASP A 104 -5.44 66.15 -46.52
N GLN A 105 -4.26 66.66 -46.89
CA GLN A 105 -2.98 66.19 -46.31
C GLN A 105 -2.88 66.48 -44.80
N LYS A 106 -3.39 67.61 -44.32
CA LYS A 106 -3.41 67.91 -42.88
C LYS A 106 -4.42 67.06 -42.13
N GLU A 107 -5.60 66.82 -42.70
CA GLU A 107 -6.65 65.95 -42.13
C GLU A 107 -6.13 64.53 -42.02
N THR A 108 -5.57 63.96 -43.09
CA THR A 108 -4.98 62.61 -43.04
C THR A 108 -3.81 62.49 -42.04
N VAL A 109 -2.99 63.54 -41.88
CA VAL A 109 -1.94 63.57 -40.84
C VAL A 109 -2.54 63.69 -39.44
N LEU A 110 -3.59 64.49 -39.28
CA LEU A 110 -4.30 64.64 -38.01
C LEU A 110 -4.99 63.33 -37.62
N ASP A 111 -5.72 62.68 -38.52
CA ASP A 111 -6.40 61.40 -38.28
C ASP A 111 -5.40 60.32 -37.87
N ARG A 112 -4.26 60.21 -38.57
CA ARG A 112 -3.18 59.29 -38.16
C ARG A 112 -2.63 59.62 -36.78
N ARG A 113 -2.52 60.90 -36.44
CA ARG A 113 -2.03 61.33 -35.13
C ARG A 113 -3.07 61.07 -34.04
N THR A 114 -4.35 61.27 -34.31
CA THR A 114 -5.45 60.97 -33.40
C THR A 114 -5.51 59.48 -33.13
N GLN A 115 -5.50 58.65 -34.18
CA GLN A 115 -5.47 57.21 -34.03
C GLN A 115 -4.23 56.74 -33.23
N SER A 116 -3.05 57.29 -33.53
CA SER A 116 -1.85 56.99 -32.75
C SER A 116 -1.93 57.45 -31.28
N LEU A 117 -2.71 58.49 -30.97
CA LEU A 117 -2.92 58.94 -29.59
C LEU A 117 -3.94 58.04 -28.88
N GLU A 118 -5.02 57.65 -29.55
CA GLU A 118 -6.01 56.69 -29.03
C GLU A 118 -5.39 55.31 -28.75
N ASP A 119 -4.57 54.80 -29.68
CA ASP A 119 -3.83 53.55 -29.49
C ASP A 119 -2.89 53.63 -28.28
N ARG A 120 -2.24 54.79 -28.07
CA ARG A 120 -1.37 55.02 -26.91
C ARG A 120 -2.15 55.14 -25.62
N GLU A 121 -3.30 55.80 -25.64
CA GLU A 121 -4.19 55.93 -24.48
C GLU A 121 -4.70 54.56 -24.03
N CYS A 122 -5.16 53.73 -24.98
CA CYS A 122 -5.55 52.35 -24.71
C CYS A 122 -4.40 51.56 -24.06
N LEU A 123 -3.18 51.63 -24.64
CA LEU A 123 -2.01 50.97 -24.08
C LEU A 123 -1.64 51.48 -22.67
N TYR A 124 -1.81 52.78 -22.42
CA TYR A 124 -1.55 53.35 -21.09
C TYR A 124 -2.58 52.88 -20.07
N THR A 125 -3.86 52.84 -20.43
CA THR A 125 -4.93 52.35 -19.56
C THR A 125 -4.72 50.87 -19.22
N GLU A 126 -4.44 50.02 -20.21
CA GLU A 126 -4.11 48.61 -19.97
C GLU A 126 -2.89 48.45 -19.05
N ARG A 127 -1.87 49.29 -19.23
CA ARG A 127 -0.67 49.29 -18.39
C ARG A 127 -0.96 49.76 -16.97
N GLU A 128 -1.83 50.75 -16.79
CA GLU A 128 -2.25 51.26 -15.48
C GLU A 128 -3.08 50.22 -14.71
N GLU A 129 -4.00 49.53 -15.39
CA GLU A 129 -4.73 48.38 -14.83
C GLU A 129 -3.79 47.24 -14.44
N ALA A 130 -2.82 46.91 -15.28
CA ALA A 130 -1.82 45.88 -14.97
C ALA A 130 -0.91 46.29 -13.79
N LEU A 131 -0.55 47.58 -13.69
CA LEU A 131 0.26 48.11 -12.58
C LEU A 131 -0.52 48.10 -11.27
N THR A 132 -1.77 48.56 -11.26
CA THR A 132 -2.63 48.55 -10.06
C THR A 132 -2.90 47.13 -9.56
N LEU A 133 -3.14 46.17 -10.46
CA LEU A 133 -3.23 44.76 -10.10
C LEU A 133 -1.93 44.24 -9.49
N ARG A 134 -0.78 44.63 -10.06
CA ARG A 134 0.54 44.23 -9.54
C ARG A 134 0.84 44.88 -8.18
N GLU A 135 0.47 46.14 -7.99
CA GLU A 135 0.64 46.86 -6.71
C GLU A 135 -0.22 46.24 -5.61
N SER A 136 -1.49 45.94 -5.88
CA SER A 136 -2.35 45.25 -4.91
C SER A 136 -1.82 43.86 -4.54
N ALA A 137 -1.32 43.10 -5.53
CA ALA A 137 -0.68 41.81 -5.29
C ALA A 137 0.61 41.95 -4.45
N LEU A 138 1.42 42.98 -4.71
CA LEU A 138 2.62 43.28 -3.94
C LEU A 138 2.29 43.67 -2.50
N GLN A 139 1.28 44.52 -2.28
CA GLN A 139 0.83 44.90 -0.95
C GLN A 139 0.32 43.70 -0.16
N ALA A 140 -0.49 42.84 -0.78
CA ALA A 140 -0.95 41.60 -0.16
C ALA A 140 0.22 40.66 0.18
N PHE A 141 1.22 40.58 -0.70
CA PHE A 141 2.44 39.81 -0.45
C PHE A 141 3.28 40.41 0.69
N GLU A 142 3.41 41.73 0.77
CA GLU A 142 4.13 42.41 1.86
C GLU A 142 3.44 42.19 3.21
N ILE A 143 2.11 42.22 3.27
CA ILE A 143 1.35 41.90 4.48
C ILE A 143 1.64 40.46 4.92
N LYS A 144 1.50 39.49 4.03
CA LYS A 144 1.82 38.08 4.31
C LYS A 144 3.27 37.89 4.75
N LYS A 145 4.20 38.57 4.10
CA LYS A 145 5.63 38.53 4.45
C LYS A 145 5.86 39.10 5.85
N ARG A 146 5.15 40.18 6.23
CA ARG A 146 5.24 40.76 7.57
C ARG A 146 4.66 39.81 8.63
N GLU A 147 3.48 39.25 8.39
CA GLU A 147 2.85 38.25 9.27
C GLU A 147 3.78 37.04 9.49
N GLU A 148 4.40 36.55 8.41
CA GLU A 148 5.32 35.43 8.49
C GLU A 148 6.64 35.78 9.19
N LEU A 149 7.16 37.00 9.00
CA LEU A 149 8.32 37.49 9.75
C LEU A 149 8.00 37.70 11.24
N GLU A 150 6.80 38.17 11.58
CA GLU A 150 6.33 38.26 12.97
C GLU A 150 6.18 36.88 13.61
N ARG A 151 5.68 35.89 12.85
CA ARG A 151 5.64 34.49 13.26
C ARG A 151 7.05 33.96 13.53
N ILE A 152 7.96 34.10 12.57
CA ILE A 152 9.36 33.63 12.68
C ILE A 152 10.10 34.34 13.82
N ALA A 153 9.91 35.65 14.00
CA ALA A 153 10.58 36.43 15.04
C ALA A 153 10.13 36.07 16.46
N ASN A 154 8.92 35.53 16.61
CA ASN A 154 8.39 35.03 17.88
C ASN A 154 8.70 33.55 18.15
N LEU A 155 9.24 32.81 17.18
CA LEU A 155 9.62 31.41 17.38
C LEU A 155 11.00 31.32 18.04
N THR A 156 11.06 30.56 19.12
CA THR A 156 12.33 30.09 19.68
C THR A 156 12.91 28.98 18.80
N VAL A 157 14.23 28.75 18.89
CA VAL A 157 14.92 27.64 18.19
C VAL A 157 14.29 26.28 18.51
N ALA A 158 13.78 26.11 19.74
CA ALA A 158 13.11 24.88 20.16
C ALA A 158 11.75 24.69 19.47
N GLU A 159 10.95 25.75 19.37
CA GLU A 159 9.63 25.71 18.71
C GLU A 159 9.76 25.52 17.19
N ALA A 160 10.71 26.20 16.55
CA ALA A 160 10.99 26.01 15.13
C ALA A 160 11.44 24.57 14.82
N ARG A 161 12.25 23.97 15.70
CA ARG A 161 12.64 22.56 15.58
C ARG A 161 11.44 21.63 15.77
N SER A 162 10.56 21.91 16.72
CA SER A 162 9.35 21.12 16.96
C SER A 162 8.42 21.10 15.75
N LEU A 163 8.16 22.26 15.14
CA LEU A 163 7.33 22.39 13.94
C LEU A 163 7.87 21.57 12.77
N VAL A 164 9.18 21.64 12.51
CA VAL A 164 9.83 20.86 11.45
C VAL A 164 9.73 19.36 11.72
N LEU A 165 9.88 18.94 12.98
CA LEU A 165 9.76 17.54 13.37
C LEU A 165 8.32 17.03 13.26
N GLU A 166 7.33 17.84 13.62
CA GLU A 166 5.91 17.49 13.53
C GLU A 166 5.43 17.36 12.08
N GLU A 167 5.89 18.24 11.19
CA GLU A 167 5.57 18.17 9.77
C GLU A 167 6.26 16.96 9.10
N ALA A 168 7.52 16.69 9.45
CA ALA A 168 8.21 15.47 9.04
C ALA A 168 7.54 14.21 9.59
N GLU A 169 7.05 14.22 10.84
CA GLU A 169 6.29 13.12 11.41
C GLU A 169 5.00 12.87 10.63
N HIS A 170 4.28 13.92 10.24
CA HIS A 170 3.04 13.79 9.47
C HIS A 170 3.29 13.27 8.05
N GLU A 171 4.36 13.72 7.39
CA GLU A 171 4.77 13.28 6.05
C GLU A 171 5.24 11.81 6.06
N TYR A 172 6.10 11.45 7.01
CA TYR A 172 6.73 10.14 7.07
C TYR A 172 6.06 9.15 8.01
N ARG A 173 4.88 9.45 8.60
CA ARG A 173 4.21 8.57 9.56
C ARG A 173 4.01 7.15 9.02
N ARG A 174 3.65 7.06 7.74
CA ARG A 174 3.45 5.79 7.04
C ARG A 174 4.77 5.05 6.86
N ASP A 175 5.82 5.75 6.47
CA ASP A 175 7.14 5.18 6.20
C ASP A 175 7.81 4.72 7.51
N ILE A 176 7.68 5.50 8.58
CA ILE A 176 8.13 5.12 9.93
C ILE A 176 7.37 3.90 10.43
N ALA A 177 6.06 3.80 10.20
CA ALA A 177 5.28 2.63 10.60
C ALA A 177 5.69 1.36 9.83
N ILE A 178 6.01 1.49 8.53
CA ILE A 178 6.53 0.38 7.72
C ILE A 178 7.91 -0.04 8.22
N LEU A 179 8.83 0.92 8.39
CA LEU A 179 10.18 0.68 8.89
C LEU A 179 10.16 0.05 10.30
N TYR A 180 9.29 0.53 11.19
CA TYR A 180 9.12 -0.05 12.51
C TYR A 180 8.70 -1.53 12.42
N LYS A 181 7.74 -1.84 11.54
CA LYS A 181 7.28 -3.21 11.35
C LYS A 181 8.37 -4.10 10.75
N GLU A 182 9.14 -3.60 9.79
CA GLU A 182 10.30 -4.33 9.22
C GLU A 182 11.35 -4.61 10.31
N ILE A 183 11.72 -3.60 11.09
CA ILE A 183 12.66 -3.75 12.21
C ILE A 183 12.12 -4.76 13.25
N GLU A 184 10.82 -4.71 13.56
CA GLU A 184 10.20 -5.65 14.50
C GLU A 184 10.20 -7.08 13.96
N GLU A 185 9.87 -7.28 12.68
CA GLU A 185 9.89 -8.59 12.03
C GLU A 185 11.32 -9.15 11.93
N ASP A 186 12.31 -8.34 11.56
CA ASP A 186 13.72 -8.73 11.50
C ASP A 186 14.26 -9.09 12.89
N ALA A 187 13.91 -8.31 13.92
CA ALA A 187 14.26 -8.62 15.30
C ALA A 187 13.63 -9.93 15.76
N ARG A 188 12.34 -10.15 15.49
CA ARG A 188 11.65 -11.42 15.81
C ARG A 188 12.26 -12.61 15.06
N SER A 189 12.59 -12.45 13.78
CA SER A 189 13.23 -13.49 12.96
C SER A 189 14.60 -13.85 13.53
N SER A 190 15.40 -12.84 13.88
CA SER A 190 16.74 -13.02 14.47
C SER A 190 16.67 -13.73 15.83
N VAL A 191 15.72 -13.36 16.70
CA VAL A 191 15.50 -14.02 17.99
C VAL A 191 15.06 -15.47 17.79
N ASN A 192 14.15 -15.73 16.86
CA ASN A 192 13.71 -17.10 16.56
C ASN A 192 14.84 -17.97 16.02
N ALA A 193 15.70 -17.42 15.14
CA ALA A 193 16.88 -18.12 14.65
C ALA A 193 17.84 -18.45 15.79
N LYS A 194 18.09 -17.50 16.70
CA LYS A 194 18.96 -17.71 17.85
C LYS A 194 18.39 -18.73 18.85
N ALA A 195 17.08 -18.69 19.12
CA ALA A 195 16.41 -19.65 19.97
C ALA A 195 16.53 -21.09 19.41
N ARG A 196 16.35 -21.26 18.09
CA ARG A 196 16.56 -22.56 17.43
C ARG A 196 18.01 -23.03 17.55
N GLU A 197 18.97 -22.15 17.34
CA GLU A 197 20.41 -22.46 17.51
C GLU A 197 20.72 -22.93 18.94
N LEU A 198 20.17 -22.24 19.95
CA LEU A 198 20.33 -22.62 21.36
C LEU A 198 19.76 -24.02 21.64
N VAL A 199 18.53 -24.29 21.22
CA VAL A 199 17.90 -25.61 21.39
C VAL A 199 18.69 -26.70 20.69
N VAL A 200 19.07 -26.51 19.42
CA VAL A 200 19.85 -27.49 18.65
C VAL A 200 21.21 -27.74 19.29
N SER A 201 21.93 -26.68 19.69
CA SER A 201 23.25 -26.81 20.32
C SER A 201 23.18 -27.51 21.69
N THR A 202 22.08 -27.30 22.44
CA THR A 202 21.84 -27.95 23.73
C THR A 202 21.56 -29.44 23.55
N ILE A 203 20.71 -29.79 22.58
CA ILE A 203 20.41 -31.18 22.23
C ILE A 203 21.68 -31.90 21.75
N GLN A 204 22.47 -31.28 20.87
CA GLN A 204 23.72 -31.86 20.38
C GLN A 204 24.74 -32.11 21.49
N ARG A 205 24.83 -31.21 22.48
CA ARG A 205 25.73 -31.35 23.63
C ARG A 205 25.32 -32.50 24.56
N TYR A 206 24.03 -32.82 24.65
CA TYR A 206 23.49 -33.90 25.50
C TYR A 206 23.12 -35.18 24.72
N ALA A 207 23.77 -35.49 23.60
CA ALA A 207 23.48 -36.72 22.86
C ALA A 207 23.98 -37.96 23.62
N HIS A 208 23.19 -38.45 24.60
CA HIS A 208 23.40 -39.73 25.29
C HIS A 208 22.55 -40.84 24.65
N ASP A 209 23.07 -42.06 24.61
CA ASP A 209 22.35 -43.22 24.10
C ASP A 209 21.26 -43.64 25.09
N TYR A 210 19.99 -43.69 24.64
CA TYR A 210 18.86 -44.11 25.46
C TYR A 210 18.44 -45.55 25.14
N VAL A 211 18.27 -46.38 26.17
CA VAL A 211 17.75 -47.74 26.06
C VAL A 211 16.36 -47.77 26.71
N SER A 212 15.33 -48.08 25.91
CA SER A 212 13.98 -48.28 26.46
C SER A 212 13.93 -49.55 27.33
N GLU A 213 13.60 -49.38 28.60
CA GLU A 213 13.43 -50.50 29.53
C GLU A 213 12.07 -51.18 29.34
N ALA A 214 12.03 -52.52 29.50
CA ALA A 214 10.80 -53.30 29.41
C ALA A 214 9.94 -53.11 30.66
N THR A 215 8.64 -52.93 30.49
CA THR A 215 7.66 -52.69 31.58
C THR A 215 7.29 -53.95 32.37
N VAL A 216 7.72 -55.14 31.91
CA VAL A 216 7.43 -56.43 32.52
C VAL A 216 8.71 -57.04 33.07
N SER A 217 8.69 -57.37 34.36
CA SER A 217 9.78 -58.09 35.02
C SER A 217 9.52 -59.58 34.88
N VAL A 218 10.25 -60.22 33.96
CA VAL A 218 10.23 -61.68 33.79
C VAL A 218 11.46 -62.27 34.46
N VAL A 219 11.26 -63.25 35.33
CA VAL A 219 12.36 -64.03 35.90
C VAL A 219 12.48 -65.34 35.13
N SER A 220 13.62 -65.53 34.47
CA SER A 220 13.96 -66.79 33.81
C SER A 220 14.39 -67.84 34.83
N LEU A 221 13.78 -69.01 34.78
CA LEU A 221 14.10 -70.16 35.61
C LEU A 221 14.97 -71.16 34.83
N PRO A 222 15.92 -71.85 35.48
CA PRO A 222 16.82 -72.77 34.79
C PRO A 222 16.17 -74.10 34.38
N ASN A 223 15.01 -74.46 34.95
CA ASN A 223 14.22 -75.64 34.60
C ASN A 223 12.82 -75.60 35.25
N GLU A 224 11.92 -76.46 34.78
CA GLU A 224 10.57 -76.65 35.34
C GLU A 224 10.57 -77.16 36.80
N ASP A 225 11.61 -77.89 37.22
CA ASP A 225 11.75 -78.32 38.62
C ASP A 225 11.86 -77.12 39.58
N MET A 226 12.53 -76.04 39.17
CA MET A 226 12.59 -74.80 39.95
C MET A 226 11.25 -74.08 39.98
N LYS A 227 10.47 -74.12 38.89
CA LYS A 227 9.09 -73.59 38.85
C LYS A 227 8.23 -74.30 39.89
N GLY A 228 8.30 -75.64 39.95
CA GLY A 228 7.62 -76.45 40.96
C GLY A 228 8.04 -76.14 42.41
N ARG A 229 9.33 -75.85 42.65
CA ARG A 229 9.82 -75.45 43.99
C ARG A 229 9.38 -74.05 44.40
N ILE A 230 9.27 -73.11 43.46
CA ILE A 230 8.76 -71.75 43.70
C ILE A 230 7.27 -71.79 44.07
N ILE A 231 6.47 -72.64 43.42
CA ILE A 231 5.07 -72.88 43.81
C ILE A 231 5.03 -73.52 45.20
N GLY A 232 5.81 -74.59 45.39
CA GLY A 232 5.82 -75.38 46.61
C GLY A 232 4.56 -76.27 46.75
N ARG A 233 4.56 -77.16 47.75
CA ARG A 233 3.39 -78.02 48.02
C ARG A 233 2.18 -77.13 48.39
N GLU A 234 1.07 -77.32 47.69
CA GLU A 234 -0.18 -76.55 47.87
C GLU A 234 -0.04 -75.03 47.67
N GLY A 235 0.97 -74.58 46.91
CA GLY A 235 1.21 -73.14 46.72
C GLY A 235 1.76 -72.44 47.97
N ARG A 236 2.32 -73.18 48.93
CA ARG A 236 2.82 -72.58 50.19
C ARG A 236 3.95 -71.59 49.95
N ASN A 237 4.86 -71.87 49.02
CA ASN A 237 6.03 -71.04 48.79
C ASN A 237 5.65 -69.77 48.03
N ILE A 238 4.82 -69.90 46.97
CA ILE A 238 4.31 -68.74 46.22
C ILE A 238 3.55 -67.79 47.15
N ARG A 239 2.61 -68.29 47.96
CA ARG A 239 1.88 -67.44 48.94
C ARG A 239 2.80 -66.77 49.94
N THR A 240 3.89 -67.44 50.36
CA THR A 240 4.86 -66.84 51.27
C THR A 240 5.63 -65.70 50.60
N ILE A 241 6.02 -65.86 49.33
CA ILE A 241 6.65 -64.80 48.55
C ILE A 241 5.67 -63.63 48.39
N GLU A 242 4.46 -63.90 47.91
CA GLU A 242 3.41 -62.89 47.68
C GLU A 242 3.08 -62.13 48.96
N GLN A 243 2.94 -62.81 50.10
CA GLN A 243 2.66 -62.19 51.39
C GLN A 243 3.82 -61.32 51.90
N LEU A 244 5.07 -61.74 51.66
CA LEU A 244 6.26 -61.00 52.14
C LEU A 244 6.64 -59.83 51.23
N THR A 245 6.43 -59.93 49.92
CA THR A 245 6.79 -58.88 48.95
C THR A 245 5.61 -58.01 48.54
N GLY A 246 4.37 -58.48 48.71
CA GLY A 246 3.17 -57.78 48.22
C GLY A 246 3.12 -57.70 46.70
N VAL A 247 3.60 -58.74 46.01
CA VAL A 247 3.65 -58.88 44.55
C VAL A 247 2.90 -60.15 44.18
N ASP A 248 2.09 -60.12 43.13
CA ASP A 248 1.39 -61.30 42.62
C ASP A 248 2.30 -62.04 41.62
N LEU A 249 2.49 -63.34 41.83
CA LEU A 249 3.30 -64.17 40.94
C LEU A 249 2.39 -64.89 39.94
N ILE A 250 2.42 -64.46 38.69
CA ILE A 250 1.64 -65.10 37.62
C ILE A 250 2.47 -66.23 37.03
N ILE A 251 1.95 -67.44 37.20
CA ILE A 251 2.53 -68.67 36.68
C ILE A 251 1.59 -69.19 35.60
N ASP A 252 2.01 -69.03 34.35
CA ASP A 252 1.25 -69.45 33.17
C ASP A 252 1.91 -70.70 32.50
N ASP A 253 1.32 -71.18 31.40
CA ASP A 253 1.82 -72.27 30.57
C ASP A 253 3.16 -71.95 29.85
N THR A 254 3.69 -70.73 30.03
CA THR A 254 5.01 -70.36 29.53
C THR A 254 6.08 -71.18 30.27
N PRO A 255 6.88 -72.00 29.55
CA PRO A 255 7.92 -72.81 30.17
C PRO A 255 9.02 -71.91 30.74
N GLU A 256 9.60 -72.32 31.88
CA GLU A 256 10.84 -71.73 32.43
C GLU A 256 10.77 -70.22 32.76
N ALA A 257 9.58 -69.64 32.94
CA ALA A 257 9.42 -68.23 33.30
C ALA A 257 8.34 -68.00 34.37
N VAL A 258 8.57 -66.99 35.21
CA VAL A 258 7.57 -66.46 36.16
C VAL A 258 7.42 -64.97 35.93
N ILE A 259 6.17 -64.51 35.81
CA ILE A 259 5.84 -63.11 35.57
C ILE A 259 5.50 -62.46 36.91
N LEU A 260 6.13 -61.32 37.20
CA LEU A 260 5.88 -60.56 38.42
C LEU A 260 4.92 -59.40 38.12
N SER A 261 3.78 -59.39 38.81
CA SER A 261 2.77 -58.34 38.71
C SER A 261 2.66 -57.57 40.02
N SER A 262 2.91 -56.27 39.99
CA SER A 262 2.66 -55.36 41.11
C SER A 262 2.62 -53.93 40.61
N PHE A 263 1.79 -53.08 41.20
CA PHE A 263 1.73 -51.65 40.90
C PHE A 263 2.96 -50.90 41.41
N ASP A 264 3.59 -51.38 42.49
CA ASP A 264 4.80 -50.79 43.06
C ASP A 264 6.05 -51.41 42.41
N PRO A 265 6.84 -50.62 41.67
CA PRO A 265 8.01 -51.14 40.97
C PRO A 265 9.13 -51.58 41.91
N ILE A 266 9.24 -50.97 43.11
CA ILE A 266 10.26 -51.32 44.10
C ILE A 266 9.95 -52.70 44.67
N ARG A 267 8.68 -52.97 45.01
CA ARG A 267 8.25 -54.30 45.46
C ARG A 267 8.50 -55.37 44.40
N ARG A 268 8.20 -55.04 43.14
CA ARG A 268 8.43 -55.93 41.99
C ARG A 268 9.91 -56.28 41.87
N GLU A 269 10.79 -55.30 42.04
CA GLU A 269 12.23 -55.50 41.97
C GLU A 269 12.78 -56.30 43.17
N VAL A 270 12.27 -56.04 44.37
CA VAL A 270 12.59 -56.84 45.57
C VAL A 270 12.21 -58.30 45.35
N ALA A 271 11.03 -58.57 44.78
CA ALA A 271 10.59 -59.92 44.44
C ALA A 271 11.48 -60.56 43.38
N ARG A 272 11.83 -59.83 42.31
CA ARG A 272 12.74 -60.29 41.25
C ARG A 272 14.08 -60.74 41.84
N LEU A 273 14.73 -59.86 42.62
CA LEU A 273 16.03 -60.13 43.24
C LEU A 273 15.96 -61.25 44.27
N ALA A 274 14.86 -61.36 45.02
CA ALA A 274 14.65 -62.45 45.98
C ALA A 274 14.52 -63.80 45.27
N ILE A 275 13.75 -63.87 44.17
CA ILE A 275 13.56 -65.10 43.38
C ILE A 275 14.87 -65.50 42.71
N GLU A 276 15.62 -64.58 42.10
CA GLU A 276 16.93 -64.87 41.50
C GLU A 276 17.89 -65.50 42.51
N ARG A 277 17.91 -64.99 43.75
CA ARG A 277 18.72 -65.53 44.84
C ARG A 277 18.25 -66.91 45.29
N LEU A 278 16.94 -67.10 45.40
CA LEU A 278 16.35 -68.39 45.75
C LEU A 278 16.65 -69.46 44.69
N VAL A 279 16.65 -69.08 43.42
CA VAL A 279 17.02 -69.94 42.29
C VAL A 279 18.50 -70.29 42.34
N GLN A 280 19.38 -69.31 42.59
CA GLN A 280 20.83 -69.55 42.75
C GLN A 280 21.16 -70.46 43.94
N ASP A 281 20.43 -70.31 45.05
CA ASP A 281 20.62 -71.12 46.26
C ASP A 281 19.98 -72.52 46.13
N GLY A 282 18.99 -72.68 45.27
CA GLY A 282 18.31 -73.96 44.97
C GLY A 282 17.41 -74.51 46.09
N ARG A 283 17.38 -73.86 47.26
CA ARG A 283 16.57 -74.23 48.44
C ARG A 283 15.43 -73.23 48.64
N ILE A 284 14.20 -73.69 48.44
CA ILE A 284 13.00 -72.83 48.51
C ILE A 284 12.06 -73.35 49.59
N HIS A 285 12.11 -72.74 50.77
CA HIS A 285 11.20 -72.99 51.89
C HIS A 285 10.92 -71.69 52.65
N PRO A 286 9.82 -71.57 53.43
CA PRO A 286 9.35 -70.30 53.99
C PRO A 286 10.41 -69.49 54.74
N THR A 287 11.18 -70.12 55.62
CA THR A 287 12.24 -69.44 56.38
C THR A 287 13.33 -68.83 55.49
N ARG A 288 13.67 -69.53 54.40
CA ARG A 288 14.70 -69.05 53.47
C ARG A 288 14.17 -67.96 52.57
N ILE A 289 12.91 -68.05 52.16
CA ILE A 289 12.21 -66.98 51.43
C ILE A 289 12.25 -65.69 52.26
N GLU A 290 11.90 -65.76 53.55
CA GLU A 290 11.95 -64.60 54.44
C GLU A 290 13.35 -63.98 54.55
N GLU A 291 14.38 -64.82 54.67
CA GLU A 291 15.78 -64.36 54.70
C GLU A 291 16.20 -63.68 53.39
N MET A 292 15.87 -64.29 52.23
CA MET A 292 16.21 -63.75 50.92
C MET A 292 15.46 -62.44 50.63
N VAL A 293 14.19 -62.34 51.02
CA VAL A 293 13.41 -61.10 50.91
C VAL A 293 13.99 -59.99 51.80
N LYS A 294 14.37 -60.30 53.05
CA LYS A 294 15.04 -59.31 53.92
C LYS A 294 16.36 -58.83 53.34
N LYS A 295 17.14 -59.74 52.74
CA LYS A 295 18.41 -59.39 52.08
C LYS A 295 18.18 -58.55 50.82
N ALA A 296 17.20 -58.93 49.99
CA ALA A 296 16.82 -58.19 48.79
C ALA A 296 16.37 -56.76 49.13
N ASN A 297 15.53 -56.58 50.16
CA ASN A 297 15.13 -55.25 50.62
C ASN A 297 16.32 -54.36 51.00
N ARG A 298 17.29 -54.89 51.76
CA ARG A 298 18.49 -54.14 52.16
C ARG A 298 19.33 -53.72 50.96
N ASP A 299 19.48 -54.60 49.97
CA ASP A 299 20.30 -54.31 48.80
C ASP A 299 19.61 -53.33 47.85
N ILE A 300 18.28 -53.39 47.71
CA ILE A 300 17.50 -52.39 46.99
C ILE A 300 17.56 -51.04 47.71
N ASP A 301 17.42 -50.99 49.03
CA ASP A 301 17.57 -49.74 49.81
C ASP A 301 18.95 -49.09 49.63
N ASN A 302 20.02 -49.90 49.61
CA ASN A 302 21.38 -49.41 49.34
C ASN A 302 21.51 -48.91 47.90
N SER A 303 21.01 -49.67 46.91
CA SER A 303 20.99 -49.27 45.51
C SER A 303 20.22 -47.97 45.27
N ILE A 304 19.11 -47.74 45.98
CA ILE A 304 18.33 -46.49 45.94
C ILE A 304 19.21 -45.33 46.44
N ARG A 305 19.89 -45.49 47.58
CA ARG A 305 20.76 -44.45 48.13
C ARG A 305 21.93 -44.13 47.18
N GLU A 306 22.63 -45.15 46.71
CA GLU A 306 23.74 -45.00 45.77
C GLU A 306 23.29 -44.32 44.47
N ALA A 307 22.12 -44.68 43.94
CA ALA A 307 21.58 -44.06 42.72
C ALA A 307 21.25 -42.57 42.91
N GLY A 308 20.65 -42.21 44.06
CA GLY A 308 20.39 -40.81 44.40
C GLY A 308 21.67 -40.01 44.56
N GLU A 309 22.65 -40.54 45.30
CA GLU A 309 23.96 -39.90 45.49
C GLU A 309 24.71 -39.72 44.17
N GLN A 310 24.68 -40.74 43.31
CA GLN A 310 25.28 -40.68 41.98
C GLN A 310 24.63 -39.62 41.09
N ALA A 311 23.29 -39.54 41.08
CA ALA A 311 22.56 -38.53 40.29
C ALA A 311 22.88 -37.10 40.74
N VAL A 312 22.97 -36.87 42.06
CA VAL A 312 23.33 -35.56 42.64
C VAL A 312 24.79 -35.21 42.33
N PHE A 313 25.69 -36.20 42.39
CA PHE A 313 27.10 -36.03 42.04
C PHE A 313 27.31 -35.70 40.56
N GLU A 314 26.66 -36.44 39.66
CA GLU A 314 26.74 -36.26 38.21
C GLU A 314 26.18 -34.90 37.75
N THR A 315 25.04 -34.50 38.31
CA THR A 315 24.42 -33.21 37.97
C THR A 315 25.13 -32.01 38.58
N GLY A 316 25.89 -32.23 39.66
CA GLY A 316 26.58 -31.20 40.43
C GLY A 316 25.67 -30.36 41.31
N VAL A 317 24.44 -30.82 41.58
CA VAL A 317 23.49 -30.13 42.46
C VAL A 317 23.95 -30.30 43.91
N VAL A 318 24.15 -29.21 44.63
CA VAL A 318 24.59 -29.24 46.04
C VAL A 318 23.49 -28.78 46.98
N GLY A 319 23.54 -29.30 48.22
CA GLY A 319 22.70 -28.85 49.33
C GLY A 319 21.33 -29.53 49.47
N LEU A 320 21.12 -30.68 48.82
CA LEU A 320 19.88 -31.46 48.99
C LEU A 320 19.90 -32.25 50.31
N PRO A 321 18.80 -32.28 51.09
CA PRO A 321 18.69 -33.13 52.28
C PRO A 321 18.84 -34.62 51.94
N SER A 322 19.49 -35.41 52.81
CA SER A 322 19.75 -36.84 52.58
C SER A 322 18.50 -37.67 52.30
N GLU A 323 17.38 -37.34 52.95
CA GLU A 323 16.10 -38.01 52.70
C GLU A 323 15.54 -37.67 51.31
N LEU A 324 15.75 -36.45 50.82
CA LEU A 324 15.33 -36.07 49.46
C LEU A 324 16.20 -36.78 48.41
N VAL A 325 17.50 -36.96 48.67
CA VAL A 325 18.40 -37.77 47.83
C VAL A 325 17.93 -39.23 47.79
N LYS A 326 17.48 -39.78 48.92
CA LYS A 326 16.89 -41.12 48.97
C LYS A 326 15.59 -41.21 48.15
N ILE A 327 14.70 -40.21 48.22
CA ILE A 327 13.47 -40.15 47.42
C ILE A 327 13.82 -40.08 45.93
N LEU A 328 14.79 -39.25 45.54
CA LEU A 328 15.28 -39.14 44.17
C LEU A 328 15.77 -40.50 43.65
N GLY A 329 16.54 -41.23 44.45
CA GLY A 329 17.02 -42.56 44.10
C GLY A 329 15.92 -43.60 43.81
N ARG A 330 14.70 -43.44 44.39
CA ARG A 330 13.57 -44.34 44.12
C ARG A 330 13.11 -44.24 42.66
N LEU A 331 13.31 -43.08 42.01
CA LEU A 331 12.98 -42.89 40.60
C LEU A 331 13.75 -43.84 39.66
N LYS A 332 14.87 -44.43 40.12
CA LYS A 332 15.62 -45.46 39.37
C LYS A 332 14.75 -46.66 39.02
N TYR A 333 13.77 -47.00 39.84
CA TYR A 333 12.89 -48.13 39.61
C TYR A 333 11.57 -47.70 38.95
N ARG A 334 11.33 -46.40 38.79
CA ARG A 334 10.13 -45.88 38.16
C ARG A 334 10.37 -45.71 36.68
N THR A 335 9.46 -46.27 35.88
CA THR A 335 9.38 -45.97 34.45
C THR A 335 8.10 -45.21 34.14
N SER A 336 8.19 -44.24 33.24
CA SER A 336 7.07 -43.46 32.71
C SER A 336 7.22 -43.39 31.18
N TYR A 337 6.18 -43.77 30.44
CA TYR A 337 6.21 -43.85 28.97
C TYR A 337 7.37 -44.69 28.38
N GLY A 338 7.88 -45.68 29.12
CA GLY A 338 9.04 -46.48 28.71
C GLY A 338 10.39 -45.81 28.95
N GLN A 339 10.39 -44.69 29.69
CA GLN A 339 11.57 -43.96 30.16
C GLN A 339 11.83 -44.14 31.66
N ASN A 340 13.09 -44.40 32.03
CA ASN A 340 13.51 -44.39 33.42
C ASN A 340 13.43 -42.95 33.97
N VAL A 341 12.66 -42.74 35.04
CA VAL A 341 12.35 -41.38 35.51
C VAL A 341 13.57 -40.70 36.15
N LEU A 342 14.47 -41.46 36.80
CA LEU A 342 15.70 -40.89 37.34
C LEU A 342 16.61 -40.37 36.22
N GLN A 343 16.80 -41.17 35.18
CA GLN A 343 17.61 -40.79 34.03
C GLN A 343 17.02 -39.58 33.29
N HIS A 344 15.69 -39.56 33.13
CA HIS A 344 14.97 -38.41 32.59
C HIS A 344 15.18 -37.15 33.44
N SER A 345 15.09 -37.26 34.77
CA SER A 345 15.31 -36.12 35.68
C SER A 345 16.74 -35.58 35.62
N VAL A 346 17.74 -36.46 35.48
CA VAL A 346 19.14 -36.08 35.25
C VAL A 346 19.31 -35.35 33.91
N GLU A 347 18.66 -35.84 32.84
CA GLU A 347 18.66 -35.17 31.54
C GLU A 347 18.04 -33.78 31.59
N VAL A 348 16.84 -33.66 32.17
CA VAL A 348 16.12 -32.39 32.31
C VAL A 348 16.97 -31.41 33.10
N CYS A 349 17.65 -31.86 34.16
CA CYS A 349 18.63 -31.07 34.91
C CYS A 349 19.77 -30.53 34.02
N HIS A 350 20.39 -31.38 33.18
CA HIS A 350 21.47 -30.94 32.30
C HIS A 350 20.99 -29.97 31.21
N ILE A 351 19.85 -30.24 30.59
CA ILE A 351 19.26 -29.37 29.56
C ILE A 351 18.87 -28.02 30.16
N ALA A 352 18.16 -28.00 31.29
CA ALA A 352 17.77 -26.77 31.97
C ALA A 352 19.00 -25.96 32.40
N GLY A 353 20.04 -26.62 32.92
CA GLY A 353 21.30 -25.96 33.28
C GLY A 353 22.04 -25.33 32.10
N MET A 354 22.07 -26.00 30.94
CA MET A 354 22.66 -25.43 29.71
C MET A 354 21.85 -24.24 29.19
N LEU A 355 20.52 -24.34 29.15
CA LEU A 355 19.66 -23.25 28.71
C LEU A 355 19.76 -22.03 29.65
N ALA A 356 19.82 -22.27 30.97
CA ALA A 356 20.01 -21.20 31.94
C ALA A 356 21.34 -20.47 31.75
N ALA A 357 22.42 -21.19 31.44
CA ALA A 357 23.73 -20.60 31.17
C ALA A 357 23.75 -19.71 29.92
N GLU A 358 23.01 -20.09 28.87
CA GLU A 358 22.93 -19.31 27.63
C GLU A 358 22.01 -18.07 27.77
N LEU A 359 21.13 -18.05 28.77
CA LEU A 359 20.18 -16.97 29.05
C LEU A 359 20.57 -16.10 30.25
N ASP A 360 21.80 -16.27 30.78
CA ASP A 360 22.31 -15.52 31.96
C ASP A 360 21.43 -15.67 33.22
N LEU A 361 20.84 -16.86 33.42
CA LEU A 361 20.06 -17.23 34.60
C LEU A 361 20.87 -18.06 35.60
N ASP A 362 20.36 -18.25 36.82
CA ASP A 362 21.02 -19.10 37.83
C ASP A 362 21.00 -20.57 37.41
N VAL A 363 22.16 -21.05 36.98
CA VAL A 363 22.37 -22.43 36.52
C VAL A 363 22.13 -23.45 37.63
N MET A 364 22.48 -23.14 38.87
CA MET A 364 22.33 -24.08 40.00
C MET A 364 20.87 -24.23 40.40
N GLU A 365 20.13 -23.12 40.40
CA GLU A 365 18.68 -23.12 40.63
C GLU A 365 17.96 -23.90 39.53
N ALA A 366 18.30 -23.68 38.25
CA ALA A 366 17.70 -24.40 37.12
C ALA A 366 18.01 -25.91 37.14
N LYS A 367 19.25 -26.30 37.47
CA LYS A 367 19.62 -27.70 37.66
C LYS A 367 18.85 -28.35 38.80
N ARG A 368 18.74 -27.68 39.95
CA ARG A 368 17.99 -28.19 41.10
C ARG A 368 16.51 -28.36 40.77
N ALA A 369 15.91 -27.37 40.10
CA ALA A 369 14.53 -27.42 39.65
C ALA A 369 14.30 -28.55 38.64
N GLY A 370 15.18 -28.69 37.64
CA GLY A 370 15.10 -29.75 36.64
C GLY A 370 15.27 -31.16 37.22
N LEU A 371 16.17 -31.36 38.19
CA LEU A 371 16.38 -32.66 38.83
C LEU A 371 15.18 -33.12 39.68
N LEU A 372 14.43 -32.16 40.23
CA LEU A 372 13.35 -32.43 41.18
C LEU A 372 11.95 -32.25 40.59
N HIS A 373 11.82 -31.82 39.34
CA HIS A 373 10.53 -31.48 38.72
C HIS A 373 9.51 -32.64 38.81
N ASP A 374 9.99 -33.87 38.69
CA ASP A 374 9.21 -35.11 38.67
C ASP A 374 9.33 -35.95 39.95
N ILE A 375 9.83 -35.35 41.05
CA ILE A 375 10.13 -36.08 42.31
C ILE A 375 8.90 -36.78 42.91
N GLY A 376 7.69 -36.30 42.61
CA GLY A 376 6.45 -36.91 43.09
C GLY A 376 6.19 -38.31 42.52
N LYS A 377 6.75 -38.66 41.35
CA LYS A 377 6.66 -40.02 40.78
C LYS A 377 7.40 -41.09 41.61
N ALA A 378 8.14 -40.69 42.64
CA ALA A 378 8.79 -41.59 43.58
C ALA A 378 7.86 -42.14 44.68
N VAL A 379 6.69 -41.48 44.88
CA VAL A 379 5.76 -41.73 46.00
C VAL A 379 4.29 -41.81 45.57
N ASP A 380 3.99 -41.68 44.27
CA ASP A 380 2.63 -41.69 43.70
C ASP A 380 1.86 -43.01 43.93
N PHE A 381 2.56 -44.10 44.20
CA PHE A 381 1.96 -45.40 44.53
C PHE A 381 1.68 -45.62 46.03
N GLU A 382 2.20 -44.76 46.92
CA GLU A 382 1.99 -44.86 48.37
C GLU A 382 0.95 -43.86 48.89
N MET A 383 0.72 -42.76 48.17
CA MET A 383 -0.09 -41.62 48.61
C MET A 383 -1.11 -41.22 47.54
N GLU A 384 -2.32 -40.83 47.95
CA GLU A 384 -3.33 -40.29 47.03
C GLU A 384 -2.96 -38.86 46.60
N GLY A 385 -2.95 -38.60 45.29
CA GLY A 385 -2.65 -37.29 44.70
C GLY A 385 -2.01 -37.42 43.33
N THR A 386 -1.95 -36.34 42.56
CA THR A 386 -1.15 -36.31 41.33
C THR A 386 0.35 -36.23 41.66
N HIS A 387 1.23 -36.67 40.76
CA HIS A 387 2.68 -36.57 41.00
C HIS A 387 3.14 -35.11 41.16
N VAL A 388 2.42 -34.17 40.55
CA VAL A 388 2.63 -32.72 40.71
C VAL A 388 2.30 -32.27 42.13
N GLU A 389 1.12 -32.63 42.64
CA GLU A 389 0.70 -32.29 44.01
C GLU A 389 1.66 -32.90 45.05
N LEU A 390 1.97 -34.19 44.91
CA LEU A 390 2.88 -34.90 45.82
C LEU A 390 4.30 -34.33 45.77
N GLY A 391 4.81 -34.01 44.58
CA GLY A 391 6.10 -33.37 44.39
C GLY A 391 6.16 -32.00 45.05
N SER A 392 5.09 -31.19 44.89
CA SER A 392 4.98 -29.87 45.50
C SER A 392 4.94 -29.95 47.03
N GLU A 393 4.24 -30.95 47.59
CA GLU A 393 4.18 -31.17 49.03
C GLU A 393 5.53 -31.59 49.60
N ILE A 394 6.23 -32.50 48.92
CA ILE A 394 7.61 -32.90 49.27
C ILE A 394 8.52 -31.67 49.28
N ALA A 395 8.49 -30.86 48.22
CA ALA A 395 9.31 -29.67 48.10
C ALA A 395 9.04 -28.65 49.21
N ARG A 396 7.76 -28.42 49.56
CA ARG A 396 7.36 -27.54 50.68
C ARG A 396 7.80 -28.10 52.04
N ARG A 397 7.67 -29.41 52.26
CA ARG A 397 8.08 -30.08 53.51
C ARG A 397 9.57 -29.92 53.77
N TYR A 398 10.39 -30.02 52.73
CA TYR A 398 11.84 -29.80 52.81
C TYR A 398 12.28 -28.33 52.65
N LYS A 399 11.32 -27.39 52.59
CA LYS A 399 11.56 -25.94 52.49
C LYS A 399 12.46 -25.56 51.31
N LEU A 400 12.22 -26.16 50.15
CA LEU A 400 12.89 -25.79 48.91
C LEU A 400 12.43 -24.41 48.43
N ASP A 401 13.24 -23.77 47.59
CA ASP A 401 12.96 -22.44 47.04
C ASP A 401 11.65 -22.41 46.24
N SER A 402 10.98 -21.25 46.24
CA SER A 402 9.70 -21.07 45.54
C SER A 402 9.79 -21.35 44.04
N THR A 403 10.93 -21.10 43.44
CA THR A 403 11.21 -21.38 42.02
C THR A 403 11.18 -22.88 41.73
N VAL A 404 11.76 -23.70 42.62
CA VAL A 404 11.77 -25.17 42.50
C VAL A 404 10.35 -25.70 42.68
N ILE A 405 9.62 -25.20 43.69
CA ILE A 405 8.22 -25.58 43.92
C ILE A 405 7.36 -25.22 42.71
N ASN A 406 7.50 -24.01 42.18
CA ASN A 406 6.74 -23.59 41.01
C ASN A 406 7.11 -24.39 39.75
N SER A 407 8.38 -24.75 39.57
CA SER A 407 8.80 -25.61 38.45
C SER A 407 8.13 -27.00 38.52
N ILE A 408 7.97 -27.56 39.72
CA ILE A 408 7.19 -28.79 39.92
C ILE A 408 5.71 -28.53 39.62
N GLU A 409 5.13 -27.43 40.09
CA GLU A 409 3.71 -27.11 39.86
C GLU A 409 3.36 -26.78 38.39
N SER A 410 4.31 -26.26 37.60
CA SER A 410 4.03 -25.71 36.27
C SER A 410 4.57 -26.53 35.10
N HIS A 411 5.36 -27.59 35.32
CA HIS A 411 5.99 -28.33 34.20
C HIS A 411 5.00 -29.05 33.27
N HIS A 412 3.77 -29.28 33.71
CA HIS A 412 2.66 -29.81 32.90
C HIS A 412 1.61 -28.74 32.54
N ASP A 413 1.94 -27.47 32.69
CA ASP A 413 1.03 -26.33 32.47
C ASP A 413 -0.21 -26.30 33.39
N ASP A 414 -0.18 -27.01 34.53
CA ASP A 414 -1.25 -26.99 35.54
C ASP A 414 -1.37 -25.62 36.23
N VAL A 415 -0.24 -24.94 36.40
CA VAL A 415 -0.11 -23.61 36.99
C VAL A 415 0.79 -22.77 36.10
N GLU A 416 0.51 -21.47 36.00
CA GLU A 416 1.34 -20.56 35.21
C GLU A 416 2.77 -20.47 35.80
N PRO A 417 3.82 -20.63 34.97
CA PRO A 417 5.20 -20.49 35.41
C PRO A 417 5.46 -19.04 35.85
N ARG A 418 5.91 -18.86 37.09
CA ARG A 418 6.16 -17.55 37.71
C ARG A 418 7.60 -17.08 37.55
N SER A 419 8.46 -17.93 36.98
CA SER A 419 9.88 -17.66 36.78
C SER A 419 10.34 -18.20 35.42
N LEU A 420 11.37 -17.57 34.85
CA LEU A 420 12.01 -18.06 33.62
C LEU A 420 12.58 -19.47 33.81
N VAL A 421 13.08 -19.80 35.01
CA VAL A 421 13.58 -21.13 35.35
C VAL A 421 12.46 -22.18 35.24
N ALA A 422 11.26 -21.88 35.74
CA ALA A 422 10.13 -22.80 35.63
C ALA A 422 9.74 -23.06 34.15
N SER A 423 9.76 -22.02 33.31
CA SER A 423 9.56 -22.17 31.86
C SER A 423 10.67 -22.99 31.20
N LEU A 424 11.93 -22.83 31.63
CA LEU A 424 13.04 -23.62 31.13
C LEU A 424 12.96 -25.09 31.52
N VAL A 425 12.51 -25.41 32.74
CA VAL A 425 12.29 -26.78 33.18
C VAL A 425 11.19 -27.45 32.36
N ALA A 426 10.07 -26.76 32.12
CA ALA A 426 9.00 -27.26 31.25
C ALA A 426 9.50 -27.52 29.81
N ALA A 427 10.30 -26.60 29.26
CA ALA A 427 10.91 -26.78 27.94
C ALA A 427 11.90 -27.95 27.92
N ALA A 428 12.72 -28.12 28.96
CA ALA A 428 13.68 -29.21 29.09
C ALA A 428 13.01 -30.58 29.23
N ASP A 429 11.92 -30.68 30.00
CA ASP A 429 11.06 -31.86 30.10
C ASP A 429 10.50 -32.24 28.72
N ALA A 430 9.89 -31.28 28.02
CA ALA A 430 9.36 -31.49 26.68
C ALA A 430 10.45 -31.96 25.68
N ILE A 431 11.66 -31.42 25.75
CA ILE A 431 12.79 -31.83 24.90
C ILE A 431 13.21 -33.28 25.22
N SER A 432 13.30 -33.67 26.49
CA SER A 432 13.63 -35.04 26.89
C SER A 432 12.54 -36.04 26.47
N ALA A 433 11.26 -35.66 26.64
CA ALA A 433 10.12 -36.50 26.33
C ALA A 433 9.83 -36.66 24.81
N ALA A 434 10.19 -35.68 23.98
CA ALA A 434 9.88 -35.66 22.54
C ALA A 434 10.90 -36.40 21.65
N ARG A 435 11.97 -37.00 22.20
CA ARG A 435 12.99 -37.69 21.40
C ARG A 435 12.41 -38.91 20.66
N PRO A 436 12.72 -39.12 19.36
CA PRO A 436 12.29 -40.32 18.63
C PRO A 436 12.73 -41.60 19.34
N GLY A 437 11.78 -42.49 19.67
CA GLY A 437 12.01 -43.70 20.46
C GLY A 437 11.65 -43.59 21.96
N ALA A 438 11.43 -42.37 22.49
CA ALA A 438 10.94 -42.12 23.86
C ALA A 438 9.47 -42.49 24.06
N ARG A 439 8.67 -42.42 22.99
CA ARG A 439 7.28 -42.87 22.97
C ARG A 439 7.13 -43.97 21.93
N ARG A 440 7.17 -45.22 22.37
CA ARG A 440 6.36 -46.23 21.68
C ARG A 440 4.91 -45.85 21.97
N GLU A 441 4.10 -45.66 20.93
CA GLU A 441 2.65 -45.60 21.12
C GLU A 441 2.26 -46.76 22.03
N ASN A 442 1.57 -46.45 23.13
CA ASN A 442 1.14 -47.43 24.11
C ASN A 442 0.43 -48.56 23.37
N ILE A 443 1.06 -49.73 23.31
CA ILE A 443 0.49 -50.96 22.76
C ILE A 443 -0.90 -51.18 23.38
N GLU A 444 -1.09 -50.80 24.63
CA GLU A 444 -2.37 -50.86 25.34
C GLU A 444 -3.44 -49.91 24.77
N THR A 445 -3.10 -48.67 24.42
CA THR A 445 -4.05 -47.75 23.76
C THR A 445 -4.38 -48.23 22.35
N TYR A 446 -3.40 -48.83 21.68
CA TYR A 446 -3.58 -49.46 20.39
C TYR A 446 -4.50 -50.71 20.47
N ILE A 447 -4.30 -51.57 21.47
CA ILE A 447 -5.16 -52.73 21.76
C ILE A 447 -6.58 -52.26 22.10
N LYS A 448 -6.74 -51.31 23.03
CA LYS A 448 -8.07 -50.76 23.38
C LYS A 448 -8.79 -50.14 22.18
N ARG A 449 -8.06 -49.55 21.22
CA ARG A 449 -8.64 -49.03 19.97
C ARG A 449 -9.13 -50.16 19.07
N ILE A 450 -8.36 -51.24 18.95
CA ILE A 450 -8.73 -52.43 18.18
C ILE A 450 -9.95 -53.10 18.82
N GLU A 451 -9.93 -53.32 20.13
CA GLU A 451 -11.05 -53.91 20.89
C GLU A 451 -12.31 -53.08 20.71
N LYS A 452 -12.23 -51.75 20.87
CA LYS A 452 -13.38 -50.86 20.67
C LYS A 452 -13.88 -50.86 19.22
N LEU A 453 -12.99 -50.98 18.24
CA LEU A 453 -13.36 -51.10 16.83
C LEU A 453 -14.11 -52.42 16.55
N GLU A 454 -13.69 -53.52 17.19
CA GLU A 454 -14.36 -54.82 17.12
C GLU A 454 -15.71 -54.83 17.85
N GLU A 455 -15.79 -54.21 19.03
CA GLU A 455 -17.03 -54.02 19.80
C GLU A 455 -18.08 -53.24 19.01
N LEU A 456 -17.67 -52.12 18.38
CA LEU A 456 -18.58 -51.32 17.54
C LEU A 456 -19.17 -52.14 16.40
N ALA A 457 -18.36 -52.97 15.75
CA ALA A 457 -18.85 -53.87 14.71
C ALA A 457 -19.75 -54.99 15.24
N GLN A 458 -19.48 -55.52 16.44
CA GLN A 458 -20.36 -56.53 17.07
C GLN A 458 -21.69 -55.93 17.54
N SER A 459 -21.75 -54.63 17.79
CA SER A 459 -23.00 -53.97 18.20
C SER A 459 -24.04 -53.87 17.07
N VAL A 460 -23.62 -54.07 15.81
CA VAL A 460 -24.52 -54.05 14.64
C VAL A 460 -25.37 -55.33 14.61
N PRO A 461 -26.71 -55.22 14.50
CA PRO A 461 -27.59 -56.39 14.42
C PRO A 461 -27.25 -57.30 13.23
N GLY A 462 -27.15 -58.61 13.47
CA GLY A 462 -26.86 -59.61 12.43
C GLY A 462 -25.37 -59.92 12.21
N VAL A 463 -24.46 -59.28 12.96
CA VAL A 463 -23.03 -59.62 12.97
C VAL A 463 -22.77 -60.85 13.84
N GLU A 464 -22.11 -61.86 13.28
CA GLU A 464 -21.66 -63.06 14.00
C GLU A 464 -20.30 -62.82 14.66
N LYS A 465 -19.33 -62.28 13.90
CA LYS A 465 -17.95 -62.04 14.34
C LYS A 465 -17.35 -60.84 13.63
N SER A 466 -16.46 -60.12 14.30
CA SER A 466 -15.67 -59.03 13.73
C SER A 466 -14.19 -59.26 14.03
N TYR A 467 -13.32 -58.86 13.10
CA TYR A 467 -11.86 -58.90 13.27
C TYR A 467 -11.24 -57.66 12.67
N ALA A 468 -10.44 -56.95 13.44
CA ALA A 468 -9.57 -55.91 12.91
C ALA A 468 -8.30 -56.52 12.29
N VAL A 469 -7.99 -56.14 11.06
CA VAL A 469 -6.87 -56.63 10.26
C VAL A 469 -5.98 -55.45 9.86
N GLN A 470 -4.75 -55.72 9.41
CA GLN A 470 -3.79 -54.69 8.98
C GLN A 470 -3.59 -53.60 10.03
N ALA A 471 -3.31 -54.04 11.25
CA ALA A 471 -3.07 -53.14 12.37
C ALA A 471 -4.23 -52.18 12.69
N GLY A 472 -5.49 -52.58 12.42
CA GLY A 472 -6.67 -51.76 12.68
C GLY A 472 -7.04 -50.80 11.54
N ARG A 473 -6.38 -50.91 10.37
CA ARG A 473 -6.74 -50.16 9.15
C ARG A 473 -7.77 -50.86 8.27
N GLU A 474 -8.07 -52.11 8.58
CA GLU A 474 -9.13 -52.89 7.94
C GLU A 474 -9.96 -53.56 9.04
N ILE A 475 -11.27 -53.62 8.89
CA ILE A 475 -12.13 -54.44 9.74
C ILE A 475 -12.93 -55.39 8.86
N ARG A 476 -12.92 -56.67 9.23
CA ARG A 476 -13.67 -57.75 8.59
C ARG A 476 -14.83 -58.14 9.48
N VAL A 477 -16.05 -58.02 8.95
CA VAL A 477 -17.29 -58.29 9.67
C VAL A 477 -17.99 -59.47 9.00
N MET A 478 -18.16 -60.56 9.74
CA MET A 478 -18.90 -61.74 9.31
C MET A 478 -20.34 -61.62 9.79
N VAL A 479 -21.29 -61.67 8.87
CA VAL A 479 -22.72 -61.59 9.17
C VAL A 479 -23.40 -62.95 9.05
N LEU A 480 -24.42 -63.18 9.86
CA LEU A 480 -25.25 -64.37 9.82
C LEU A 480 -26.08 -64.38 8.52
N PRO A 481 -25.93 -65.40 7.64
CA PRO A 481 -26.65 -65.44 6.36
C PRO A 481 -28.18 -65.48 6.51
N ASP A 482 -28.68 -66.02 7.62
CA ASP A 482 -30.11 -66.16 7.91
C ASP A 482 -30.77 -64.84 8.36
N SER A 483 -29.98 -63.89 8.87
CA SER A 483 -30.51 -62.62 9.40
C SER A 483 -30.20 -61.40 8.55
N VAL A 484 -29.21 -61.48 7.65
CA VAL A 484 -28.80 -60.37 6.77
C VAL A 484 -28.89 -60.82 5.32
N SER A 485 -29.63 -60.07 4.50
CA SER A 485 -29.72 -60.30 3.06
C SER A 485 -28.60 -59.61 2.28
N ASP A 486 -28.29 -60.09 1.07
CA ASP A 486 -27.28 -59.47 0.20
C ASP A 486 -27.65 -58.02 -0.19
N GLU A 487 -28.94 -57.70 -0.20
CA GLU A 487 -29.46 -56.35 -0.51
C GLU A 487 -29.25 -55.36 0.64
N GLU A 488 -29.21 -55.83 1.89
CA GLU A 488 -29.01 -55.02 3.09
C GLU A 488 -27.54 -54.76 3.41
N MET A 489 -26.62 -55.61 2.90
CA MET A 489 -25.19 -55.50 3.17
C MET A 489 -24.56 -54.13 2.85
N PRO A 490 -24.83 -53.48 1.71
CA PRO A 490 -24.25 -52.16 1.42
C PRO A 490 -24.69 -51.08 2.40
N LEU A 491 -25.95 -51.13 2.86
CA LEU A 491 -26.50 -50.19 3.83
C LEU A 491 -25.85 -50.39 5.21
N LEU A 492 -25.75 -51.64 5.68
CA LEU A 492 -25.11 -51.97 6.95
C LEU A 492 -23.61 -51.60 6.97
N VAL A 493 -22.90 -51.80 5.87
CA VAL A 493 -21.50 -51.35 5.73
C VAL A 493 -21.41 -49.83 5.85
N HIS A 494 -22.32 -49.09 5.22
CA HIS A 494 -22.31 -47.63 5.28
C HIS A 494 -22.63 -47.10 6.69
N GLU A 495 -23.61 -47.69 7.37
CA GLU A 495 -23.97 -47.34 8.76
C GLU A 495 -22.83 -47.63 9.74
N LEU A 496 -22.14 -48.76 9.57
CA LEU A 496 -20.96 -49.10 10.38
C LEU A 496 -19.81 -48.10 10.15
N CYS A 497 -19.54 -47.72 8.89
CA CYS A 497 -18.55 -46.69 8.59
C CYS A 497 -18.87 -45.35 9.31
N GLN A 498 -20.11 -44.87 9.23
CA GLN A 498 -20.52 -43.63 9.91
C GLN A 498 -20.39 -43.72 11.43
N THR A 499 -20.73 -44.88 12.00
CA THR A 499 -20.62 -45.12 13.45
C THR A 499 -19.16 -45.11 13.90
N ILE A 500 -18.26 -45.74 13.15
CA ILE A 500 -16.82 -45.73 13.42
C ILE A 500 -16.26 -44.31 13.32
N GLU A 501 -16.61 -43.54 12.28
CA GLU A 501 -16.16 -42.14 12.13
C GLU A 501 -16.62 -41.24 13.29
N ARG A 502 -17.82 -41.45 13.81
CA ARG A 502 -18.38 -40.66 14.91
C ARG A 502 -17.75 -41.00 16.26
N GLU A 503 -17.49 -42.28 16.52
CA GLU A 503 -17.14 -42.78 17.86
C GLU A 503 -15.65 -43.05 18.06
N LEU A 504 -14.88 -43.12 16.97
CA LEU A 504 -13.47 -43.49 16.99
C LEU A 504 -12.64 -42.52 16.13
N HIS A 505 -11.83 -41.69 16.79
CA HIS A 505 -10.87 -40.84 16.10
C HIS A 505 -9.67 -41.66 15.63
N TYR A 506 -9.58 -41.89 14.33
CA TYR A 506 -8.50 -42.67 13.71
C TYR A 506 -7.69 -41.82 12.71
N PRO A 507 -6.35 -41.80 12.80
CA PRO A 507 -5.51 -41.12 11.82
C PRO A 507 -5.45 -41.92 10.51
N GLY A 508 -6.31 -41.56 9.56
CA GLY A 508 -6.36 -42.18 8.23
C GLY A 508 -7.72 -42.83 7.93
N GLN A 509 -7.77 -43.61 6.86
CA GLN A 509 -8.99 -44.31 6.43
C GLN A 509 -9.00 -45.75 6.95
N ILE A 510 -10.14 -46.20 7.45
CA ILE A 510 -10.40 -47.59 7.84
C ILE A 510 -11.23 -48.25 6.74
N LYS A 511 -10.78 -49.40 6.23
CA LYS A 511 -11.51 -50.19 5.24
C LYS A 511 -12.45 -51.18 5.92
N VAL A 512 -13.76 -51.05 5.72
CA VAL A 512 -14.77 -51.98 6.23
C VAL A 512 -15.09 -53.03 5.16
N ASN A 513 -14.89 -54.31 5.48
CA ASN A 513 -15.22 -55.45 4.63
C ASN A 513 -16.27 -56.31 5.33
N MET A 514 -17.48 -56.37 4.79
CA MET A 514 -18.54 -57.25 5.29
C MET A 514 -18.63 -58.51 4.41
N ILE A 515 -18.64 -59.68 5.06
CA ILE A 515 -18.60 -60.99 4.42
C ILE A 515 -19.78 -61.81 4.91
N ARG A 516 -20.58 -62.32 3.97
CA ARG A 516 -21.63 -63.29 4.22
C ARG A 516 -21.20 -64.63 3.62
N GLU A 517 -21.06 -65.66 4.45
CA GLU A 517 -20.59 -66.98 4.03
C GLU A 517 -21.56 -68.07 4.51
N SER A 518 -22.12 -68.85 3.59
CA SER A 518 -22.90 -70.05 3.90
C SER A 518 -22.08 -71.29 3.57
N ARG A 519 -21.94 -72.21 4.54
CA ARG A 519 -21.21 -73.46 4.37
C ARG A 519 -22.16 -74.65 4.35
N TYR A 520 -22.15 -75.40 3.26
CA TYR A 520 -22.87 -76.67 3.13
C TYR A 520 -21.84 -77.79 2.97
N SER A 521 -21.99 -78.87 3.73
CA SER A 521 -21.15 -80.06 3.65
C SER A 521 -22.03 -81.29 3.60
N ASP A 522 -21.73 -82.21 2.70
CA ASP A 522 -22.36 -83.52 2.62
C ASP A 522 -21.27 -84.60 2.45
N TYR A 523 -21.54 -85.81 2.92
CA TYR A 523 -20.63 -86.93 2.83
C TYR A 523 -21.16 -87.94 1.82
N ALA A 524 -20.44 -88.11 0.70
CA ALA A 524 -20.74 -89.16 -0.27
C ALA A 524 -20.32 -90.53 0.30
N LYS A 525 -21.13 -91.58 0.05
CA LYS A 525 -20.80 -92.97 0.37
C LYS A 525 -20.14 -93.68 -0.81
#